data_AF-A0A972X3W7-F1
#
_entry.id   AF-A0A972X3W7-F1
#
_cell.length_a   1.000
_cell.length_b   1.000
_cell.length_c   1.000
_cell.angle_alpha   90.00
_cell.angle_beta   90.00
_cell.angle_gamma   90.00
#
_symmetry.space_group_name_H-M   'P 1'
#
loop_
_entity.id
_entity.type
_entity.pdbx_description
1 polymer ?
#
loop_
_entity_poly.entity_id
_entity_poly.type
_entity_poly.pdbx_seq_one_letter_code
_entity_poly.pdbx_strand_id
1 'polypeptide(L)'
;MTRVHYACGKNFLAGWLNVDSYRLGNTTDAFECIDLVSRHPFRDDSFEFGYAEDFLEHLNQVDSLLFLSECLRTLKPGGVLRLAFPGLEGVLRKHYPDPGWETVNIAKEEAYTHFDHLHFYSKEELALVARHLGFQTATFHAFGESPHLPLRGIDHRVAQKDLNTYAELQK
;
A
#
# COMPACT_ATOMS: atom_id res chain seq x y z
N MET A 1 0.11 -20.21 5.09
CA MET A 1 0.31 -19.46 3.82
C MET A 1 1.53 -18.58 4.00
N THR A 2 2.34 -18.33 2.97
CA THR A 2 3.57 -17.50 3.07
C THR A 2 3.40 -16.09 2.48
N ARG A 3 2.18 -15.70 2.09
CA ARG A 3 1.89 -14.45 1.40
C ARG A 3 0.62 -13.83 1.97
N VAL A 4 0.58 -12.50 2.08
CA VAL A 4 -0.55 -11.76 2.66
C VAL A 4 -0.92 -10.55 1.80
N HIS A 5 -2.21 -10.38 1.55
CA HIS A 5 -2.80 -9.27 0.80
C HIS A 5 -3.61 -8.42 1.77
N TYR A 6 -3.08 -7.25 2.12
CA TYR A 6 -3.66 -6.31 3.07
C TYR A 6 -4.66 -5.38 2.38
N ALA A 7 -5.68 -4.96 3.14
CA ALA A 7 -6.76 -4.10 2.66
C ALA A 7 -7.35 -4.60 1.34
N CYS A 8 -7.58 -5.91 1.25
CA CYS A 8 -7.89 -6.56 -0.02
C CYS A 8 -9.22 -6.09 -0.63
N GLY A 9 -10.10 -5.48 0.17
CA GLY A 9 -11.47 -5.20 -0.21
C GLY A 9 -12.10 -6.45 -0.84
N LYS A 10 -12.80 -6.27 -1.96
CA LYS A 10 -13.41 -7.39 -2.70
C LYS A 10 -12.45 -8.10 -3.66
N ASN A 11 -11.18 -7.72 -3.70
CA ASN A 11 -10.18 -8.27 -4.62
C ASN A 11 -9.39 -9.40 -3.95
N PHE A 12 -9.91 -10.62 -4.03
CA PHE A 12 -9.25 -11.78 -3.43
C PHE A 12 -8.14 -12.32 -4.33
N LEU A 13 -6.94 -12.46 -3.78
CA LEU A 13 -5.82 -13.11 -4.44
C LEU A 13 -5.75 -14.59 -4.05
N ALA A 14 -5.92 -15.46 -5.04
CA ALA A 14 -5.86 -16.90 -4.84
C ALA A 14 -4.45 -17.34 -4.36
N GLY A 15 -4.39 -18.15 -3.30
CA GLY A 15 -3.14 -18.61 -2.70
C GLY A 15 -2.42 -17.59 -1.81
N TRP A 16 -3.06 -16.45 -1.54
CA TRP A 16 -2.68 -15.46 -0.54
C TRP A 16 -3.63 -15.52 0.65
N LEU A 17 -3.15 -15.13 1.83
CA LEU A 17 -4.03 -14.78 2.94
C LEU A 17 -4.56 -13.37 2.68
N ASN A 18 -5.86 -13.23 2.43
CA ASN A 18 -6.47 -11.93 2.20
C ASN A 18 -6.96 -11.36 3.53
N VAL A 19 -6.67 -10.10 3.82
CA VAL A 19 -7.03 -9.48 5.09
C VAL A 19 -7.56 -8.07 4.90
N ASP A 20 -8.56 -7.70 5.69
CA ASP A 20 -9.20 -6.39 5.62
C ASP A 20 -9.83 -5.99 6.97
N SER A 21 -9.96 -4.69 7.22
CA SER A 21 -10.64 -4.14 8.40
C SER A 21 -12.16 -4.32 8.35
N TYR A 22 -12.73 -4.51 7.16
CA TYR A 22 -14.15 -4.74 6.99
C TYR A 22 -14.48 -6.23 6.91
N ARG A 23 -15.51 -6.66 7.64
CA ARG A 23 -16.02 -8.02 7.52
C ARG A 23 -16.72 -8.17 6.16
N LEU A 24 -16.07 -8.90 5.25
CA LEU A 24 -16.67 -9.29 3.99
C LEU A 24 -17.44 -10.61 4.19
N GLY A 25 -18.74 -10.60 3.90
CA GLY A 25 -19.59 -11.79 4.02
C GLY A 25 -19.23 -12.88 3.00
N ASN A 26 -19.60 -14.14 3.30
CA ASN A 26 -19.51 -15.34 2.44
C ASN A 26 -18.46 -15.29 1.32
N THR A 27 -17.19 -15.47 1.68
CA THR A 27 -16.12 -15.78 0.72
C THR A 27 -15.66 -17.22 0.89
N THR A 28 -15.33 -17.88 -0.22
CA THR A 28 -14.69 -19.20 -0.23
C THR A 28 -13.17 -19.11 -0.14
N ASP A 29 -12.62 -17.91 -0.28
CA ASP A 29 -11.18 -17.66 -0.22
C ASP A 29 -10.70 -17.49 1.23
N ALA A 30 -9.41 -17.72 1.45
CA ALA A 30 -8.80 -17.48 2.76
C ALA A 30 -8.82 -15.99 3.10
N PHE A 31 -9.72 -15.62 4.01
CA PHE A 31 -9.97 -14.25 4.44
C PHE A 31 -9.99 -14.14 5.96
N GLU A 32 -9.31 -13.13 6.50
CA GLU A 32 -9.38 -12.75 7.91
C GLU A 32 -9.72 -11.26 8.05
N CYS A 33 -10.68 -10.97 8.94
CA CYS A 33 -11.01 -9.60 9.28
C CYS A 33 -10.13 -9.17 10.47
N ILE A 34 -9.24 -8.20 10.23
CA ILE A 34 -8.26 -7.72 11.21
C ILE A 34 -8.20 -6.21 11.20
N ASP A 35 -7.88 -5.59 12.34
CA ASP A 35 -7.55 -4.17 12.36
C ASP A 35 -6.13 -3.95 11.84
N LEU A 36 -6.02 -3.28 10.69
CA LEU A 36 -4.75 -3.06 9.98
C LEU A 36 -3.84 -2.01 10.63
N VAL A 37 -4.37 -1.18 11.54
CA VAL A 37 -3.60 -0.15 12.27
C VAL A 37 -3.37 -0.53 13.74
N SER A 38 -3.64 -1.79 14.08
CA SER A 38 -3.31 -2.42 15.36
C SER A 38 -2.31 -3.55 15.17
N ARG A 39 -1.89 -4.18 16.26
CA ARG A 39 -1.05 -5.39 16.19
C ARG A 39 -1.79 -6.50 15.43
N HIS A 40 -1.23 -6.94 14.30
CA HIS A 40 -1.80 -8.00 13.46
C HIS A 40 -1.72 -9.36 14.20
N PRO A 41 -2.71 -10.24 14.05
CA PRO A 41 -2.77 -11.54 14.74
C PRO A 41 -1.81 -12.59 14.16
N PHE A 42 -0.69 -12.17 13.58
CA PHE A 42 0.32 -13.05 12.99
C PHE A 42 1.60 -13.07 13.83
N ARG A 43 2.29 -14.20 13.77
CA ARG A 43 3.61 -14.35 14.41
C ARG A 43 4.63 -13.52 13.64
N ASP A 44 5.73 -13.19 14.31
CA ASP A 44 6.90 -12.63 13.66
C ASP A 44 7.37 -13.57 12.53
N ASP A 45 7.93 -13.02 11.45
CA ASP A 45 8.51 -13.77 10.35
C ASP A 45 7.56 -14.82 9.70
N SER A 46 6.29 -14.46 9.55
CA SER A 46 5.25 -15.32 8.95
C SER A 46 5.25 -15.30 7.41
N PHE A 47 5.53 -14.14 6.81
CA PHE A 47 5.29 -13.91 5.37
C PHE A 47 6.57 -13.64 4.58
N GLU A 48 6.66 -14.21 3.39
CA GLU A 48 7.70 -13.90 2.41
C GLU A 48 7.32 -12.67 1.57
N PHE A 49 6.03 -12.50 1.28
CA PHE A 49 5.52 -11.36 0.54
C PHE A 49 4.27 -10.77 1.17
N GLY A 50 4.24 -9.45 1.28
CA GLY A 50 3.05 -8.66 1.56
C GLY A 50 2.67 -7.83 0.33
N TYR A 51 1.38 -7.58 0.15
CA TYR A 51 0.89 -6.68 -0.89
C TYR A 51 -0.25 -5.82 -0.35
N ALA A 52 -0.29 -4.54 -0.70
CA ALA A 52 -1.44 -3.66 -0.51
C ALA A 52 -1.56 -2.72 -1.71
N GLU A 53 -2.79 -2.52 -2.19
CA GLU A 53 -3.13 -1.58 -3.26
C GLU A 53 -4.28 -0.69 -2.80
N ASP A 54 -4.20 0.62 -3.10
CA ASP A 54 -5.17 1.64 -2.72
C ASP A 54 -5.54 1.61 -1.24
N PHE A 55 -4.54 1.80 -0.37
CA PHE A 55 -4.72 1.70 1.08
C PHE A 55 -3.88 2.69 1.85
N LEU A 56 -2.59 2.81 1.52
CA LEU A 56 -1.64 3.63 2.29
C LEU A 56 -2.10 5.10 2.36
N GLU A 57 -2.72 5.59 1.29
CA GLU A 57 -3.23 6.95 1.16
C GLU A 57 -4.45 7.26 2.06
N HIS A 58 -5.13 6.22 2.53
CA HIS A 58 -6.24 6.33 3.48
C HIS A 58 -5.77 6.36 4.93
N LEU A 59 -4.48 6.15 5.19
CA LEU A 59 -3.92 6.22 6.53
C LEU A 59 -3.38 7.63 6.79
N ASN A 60 -3.60 8.15 8.00
CA ASN A 60 -2.82 9.29 8.46
C ASN A 60 -1.37 8.86 8.79
N GLN A 61 -0.53 9.82 9.13
CA GLN A 61 0.89 9.53 9.36
C GLN A 61 1.12 8.50 10.48
N VAL A 62 0.46 8.60 11.63
CA VAL A 62 0.68 7.66 12.74
C VAL A 62 0.18 6.25 12.40
N ASP A 63 -0.97 6.16 11.74
CA ASP A 63 -1.57 4.88 11.35
C ASP A 63 -0.73 4.17 10.28
N SER A 64 -0.16 4.93 9.34
CA SER A 64 0.75 4.37 8.34
C SER A 64 2.03 3.81 8.98
N LEU A 65 2.56 4.46 10.02
CA LEU A 65 3.71 3.95 10.77
C LEU A 65 3.37 2.65 11.52
N LEU A 66 2.18 2.54 12.11
CA LEU A 66 1.73 1.32 12.79
C LEU A 66 1.60 0.16 11.80
N PHE A 67 0.93 0.39 10.67
CA PHE A 67 0.77 -0.59 9.61
C PHE A 67 2.12 -1.09 9.08
N LEU A 68 3.01 -0.17 8.69
CA LEU A 68 4.32 -0.52 8.14
C LEU A 68 5.21 -1.26 9.16
N SER A 69 5.12 -0.90 10.44
CA SER A 69 5.85 -1.60 11.52
C SER A 69 5.37 -3.04 11.71
N GLU A 70 4.06 -3.27 11.63
CA GLU A 70 3.50 -4.62 11.72
C GLU A 70 3.78 -5.47 10.48
N CYS A 71 3.79 -4.86 9.30
CA CYS A 71 4.30 -5.52 8.09
C CYS A 71 5.77 -5.92 8.26
N LEU A 72 6.64 -5.02 8.73
CA LEU A 72 8.05 -5.35 8.99
C LEU A 72 8.19 -6.50 10.01
N ARG A 73 7.43 -6.46 11.11
CA ARG A 73 7.48 -7.53 12.12
C ARG A 73 7.10 -8.89 11.53
N THR A 74 6.04 -8.92 10.73
CA THR A 74 5.44 -10.17 10.21
C THR A 74 6.11 -10.69 8.93
N LEU A 75 6.85 -9.87 8.19
CA LEU A 75 7.71 -10.33 7.11
C LEU A 75 8.88 -11.16 7.65
N LYS A 76 9.27 -12.22 6.95
CA LYS A 76 10.52 -12.97 7.16
C LYS A 76 11.73 -12.11 6.80
N PRO A 77 12.93 -12.38 7.34
CA PRO A 77 14.16 -11.75 6.83
C PRO A 77 14.28 -11.93 5.31
N GLY A 78 14.53 -10.82 4.58
CA GLY A 78 14.55 -10.79 3.12
C GLY A 78 13.17 -10.75 2.44
N GLY A 79 12.07 -10.82 3.22
CA GLY A 79 10.70 -10.70 2.74
C GLY A 79 10.38 -9.29 2.26
N VAL A 80 9.39 -9.17 1.38
CA VAL A 80 9.10 -7.93 0.65
C VAL A 80 7.64 -7.52 0.80
N LEU A 81 7.41 -6.27 1.18
CA LEU A 81 6.10 -5.62 1.10
C LEU A 81 6.02 -4.81 -0.19
N ARG A 82 5.09 -5.15 -1.08
CA ARG A 82 4.73 -4.32 -2.23
C ARG A 82 3.57 -3.40 -1.90
N LEU A 83 3.71 -2.13 -2.25
CA LEU A 83 2.71 -1.09 -2.09
C LEU A 83 2.41 -0.47 -3.45
N ALA A 84 1.13 -0.34 -3.79
CA ALA A 84 0.66 0.38 -4.96
C ALA A 84 -0.40 1.40 -4.52
N PHE A 85 -0.12 2.69 -4.64
CA PHE A 85 -1.02 3.73 -4.13
C PHE A 85 -0.84 5.03 -4.92
N PRO A 86 -1.82 5.95 -4.95
CA PRO A 86 -1.61 7.28 -5.51
C PRO A 86 -0.43 7.99 -4.84
N GLY A 87 0.66 8.20 -5.59
CA GLY A 87 1.88 8.81 -5.06
C GLY A 87 1.80 10.34 -5.10
N LEU A 88 2.42 11.02 -4.15
CA LEU A 88 2.37 12.49 -4.07
C LEU A 88 2.85 13.14 -5.38
N GLU A 89 3.91 12.62 -6.00
CA GLU A 89 4.45 13.16 -7.25
C GLU A 89 3.46 13.05 -8.41
N GLY A 90 2.72 11.94 -8.48
CA GLY A 90 1.67 11.73 -9.48
C GLY A 90 0.47 12.62 -9.22
N VAL A 91 0.04 12.73 -7.96
CA VAL A 91 -1.08 13.58 -7.53
C VAL A 91 -0.80 15.04 -7.85
N LEU A 92 0.39 15.54 -7.48
CA LEU A 92 0.80 16.92 -7.76
C LEU A 92 0.84 17.20 -9.27
N ARG A 93 1.44 16.30 -10.06
CA ARG A 93 1.51 16.46 -11.52
C ARG A 93 0.12 16.47 -12.17
N LYS A 94 -0.79 15.62 -11.70
CA LYS A 94 -2.12 15.44 -12.32
C LYS A 94 -3.10 16.54 -11.90
N HIS A 95 -3.16 16.84 -10.60
CA HIS A 95 -4.22 17.69 -10.04
C HIS A 95 -3.74 19.13 -9.76
N TYR A 96 -2.43 19.37 -9.61
CA TYR A 96 -1.87 20.69 -9.31
C TYR A 96 -0.87 21.23 -10.36
N PRO A 97 -1.14 21.13 -11.68
CA PRO A 97 -0.20 21.60 -12.70
C PRO A 97 -0.08 23.13 -12.78
N ASP A 98 -1.12 23.87 -12.38
CA ASP A 98 -1.16 25.33 -12.34
C ASP A 98 -1.98 25.82 -11.12
N PRO A 99 -1.33 26.32 -10.05
CA PRO A 99 -1.97 26.54 -8.76
C PRO A 99 -2.77 27.87 -8.68
N GLY A 100 -3.79 28.02 -9.51
CA GLY A 100 -4.84 29.01 -9.32
C GLY A 100 -5.81 28.61 -8.21
N TRP A 101 -6.44 29.58 -7.52
CA TRP A 101 -7.34 29.29 -6.38
C TRP A 101 -8.50 28.34 -6.74
N GLU A 102 -9.08 28.49 -7.93
CA GLU A 102 -10.13 27.61 -8.42
C GLU A 102 -9.60 26.20 -8.71
N THR A 103 -8.48 26.09 -9.43
CA THR A 103 -7.80 24.82 -9.72
C THR A 103 -7.44 24.07 -8.44
N VAL A 104 -6.90 24.76 -7.43
CA VAL A 104 -6.54 24.18 -6.13
C VAL A 104 -7.76 23.63 -5.39
N ASN A 105 -8.91 24.30 -5.48
CA ASN A 105 -10.14 23.80 -4.85
C ASN A 105 -10.69 22.55 -5.55
N ILE A 106 -10.66 22.52 -6.89
CA ILE A 106 -11.01 21.31 -7.68
C ILE A 106 -10.05 20.17 -7.34
N ALA A 107 -8.75 20.45 -7.33
CA ALA A 107 -7.71 19.48 -7.02
C ALA A 107 -7.88 18.89 -5.61
N LYS A 108 -8.19 19.74 -4.61
CA LYS A 108 -8.52 19.30 -3.25
C LYS A 108 -9.71 18.34 -3.25
N GLU A 109 -10.78 18.70 -3.96
CA GLU A 109 -11.98 17.86 -4.03
C GLU A 109 -11.68 16.50 -4.69
N GLU A 110 -11.05 16.51 -5.86
CA GLU A 110 -10.80 15.32 -6.66
C GLU A 110 -9.71 14.40 -6.09
N ALA A 111 -8.66 14.97 -5.51
CA ALA A 111 -7.53 14.19 -5.02
C ALA A 111 -7.72 13.78 -3.55
N TYR A 112 -8.41 14.58 -2.72
CA TYR A 112 -8.52 14.30 -1.28
C TYR A 112 -9.95 14.00 -0.86
N THR A 113 -10.86 14.97 -1.01
CA THR A 113 -12.18 14.91 -0.37
C THR A 113 -13.08 13.81 -0.93
N HIS A 114 -13.12 13.63 -2.26
CA HIS A 114 -14.01 12.66 -2.90
C HIS A 114 -13.72 11.20 -2.50
N PHE A 115 -12.47 10.89 -2.20
CA PHE A 115 -12.00 9.55 -1.88
C PHE A 115 -11.59 9.39 -0.42
N ASP A 116 -11.81 10.39 0.43
CA ASP A 116 -11.36 10.40 1.82
C ASP A 116 -9.86 10.08 1.97
N HIS A 117 -9.01 10.54 1.05
CA HIS A 117 -7.56 10.37 1.17
C HIS A 117 -7.00 11.32 2.23
N LEU A 118 -6.11 10.79 3.08
CA LEU A 118 -5.55 11.52 4.23
C LEU A 118 -4.12 11.97 3.99
N HIS A 119 -3.30 11.14 3.35
CA HIS A 119 -1.87 11.40 3.19
C HIS A 119 -1.29 10.70 1.97
N PHE A 120 -0.71 11.45 1.04
CA PHE A 120 0.08 10.87 -0.05
C PHE A 120 1.56 10.85 0.30
N TYR A 121 2.15 9.66 0.34
CA TYR A 121 3.60 9.52 0.44
C TYR A 121 4.27 9.96 -0.87
N SER A 122 5.33 10.76 -0.74
CA SER A 122 6.36 10.83 -1.79
C SER A 122 7.31 9.63 -1.68
N LYS A 123 8.06 9.35 -2.73
CA LYS A 123 9.10 8.31 -2.73
C LYS A 123 10.16 8.59 -1.67
N GLU A 124 10.59 9.84 -1.53
CA GLU A 124 11.59 10.25 -0.53
C GLU A 124 11.07 10.08 0.90
N GLU A 125 9.82 10.48 1.16
CA GLU A 125 9.19 10.31 2.47
C GLU A 125 9.07 8.83 2.83
N LEU A 126 8.58 7.99 1.90
CA LEU A 126 8.42 6.56 2.15
C LEU A 126 9.77 5.88 2.40
N ALA A 127 10.80 6.23 1.62
CA ALA A 127 12.14 5.71 1.81
C ALA A 127 12.74 6.11 3.16
N LEU A 128 12.52 7.36 3.60
CA LEU A 128 12.94 7.85 4.91
C LEU A 128 12.27 7.05 6.04
N VAL A 129 10.93 6.90 5.98
CA VAL A 129 10.15 6.16 6.96
C VAL A 129 10.59 4.69 6.99
N ALA A 130 10.63 4.02 5.84
CA ALA A 130 11.00 2.61 5.74
C ALA A 130 12.36 2.32 6.38
N ARG A 131 13.37 3.15 6.07
CA ARG A 131 14.71 3.03 6.66
C ARG A 131 14.69 3.21 8.18
N HIS A 132 13.91 4.17 8.70
CA HIS A 132 13.83 4.41 10.14
C HIS A 132 13.09 3.30 10.89
N LEU A 133 12.08 2.69 10.28
CA LEU A 133 11.38 1.54 10.87
C LEU A 133 12.24 0.27 10.87
N GLY A 134 13.21 0.16 9.95
CA GLY A 134 14.16 -0.95 9.90
C GLY A 134 14.07 -1.82 8.64
N PHE A 135 13.36 -1.38 7.60
CA PHE A 135 13.50 -1.98 6.27
C PHE A 135 14.90 -1.72 5.72
N GLN A 136 15.50 -2.74 5.12
CA GLN A 136 16.84 -2.65 4.52
C GLN A 136 16.85 -1.80 3.24
N THR A 137 15.80 -1.93 2.42
CA THR A 137 15.69 -1.20 1.16
C THR A 137 14.26 -0.74 0.91
N ALA A 138 14.15 0.39 0.19
CA ALA A 138 12.93 0.87 -0.43
C ALA A 138 13.24 1.10 -1.92
N THR A 139 12.61 0.34 -2.79
CA THR A 139 12.80 0.42 -4.24
C THR A 139 11.49 0.78 -4.93
N PHE A 140 11.59 1.44 -6.09
CA PHE A 140 10.43 1.93 -6.83
C PHE A 140 10.48 1.41 -8.26
N HIS A 141 9.36 0.86 -8.71
CA HIS A 141 9.24 0.16 -10.00
C HIS A 141 8.16 0.78 -10.87
N ALA A 142 8.08 0.34 -12.13
CA ALA A 142 6.94 0.65 -12.98
C ALA A 142 5.76 -0.29 -12.66
N PHE A 143 4.57 0.08 -13.17
CA PHE A 143 3.36 -0.74 -13.07
C PHE A 143 3.60 -2.17 -13.57
N GLY A 144 3.23 -3.16 -12.75
CA GLY A 144 3.37 -4.58 -13.02
C GLY A 144 4.82 -5.11 -12.95
N GLU A 145 5.82 -4.25 -12.81
CA GLU A 145 7.22 -4.67 -12.73
C GLU A 145 7.59 -5.06 -11.29
N SER A 146 8.24 -6.22 -11.18
CA SER A 146 8.86 -6.70 -9.94
C SER A 146 9.97 -7.72 -10.27
N PRO A 147 11.11 -7.70 -9.56
CA PRO A 147 12.10 -8.75 -9.62
C PRO A 147 11.59 -10.05 -8.97
N HIS A 148 10.57 -9.99 -8.13
CA HIS A 148 10.00 -11.12 -7.41
C HIS A 148 8.81 -11.72 -8.17
N LEU A 149 8.90 -13.00 -8.54
CA LEU A 149 7.84 -13.67 -9.32
C LEU A 149 6.44 -13.55 -8.70
N PRO A 150 6.23 -13.68 -7.37
CA PRO A 150 4.89 -13.55 -6.79
C PRO A 150 4.28 -12.14 -6.87
N LEU A 151 5.11 -11.11 -7.08
CA LEU A 151 4.70 -9.70 -7.11
C LEU A 151 4.61 -9.14 -8.54
N ARG A 152 5.08 -9.89 -9.54
CA ARG A 152 5.07 -9.44 -10.93
C ARG A 152 3.65 -9.46 -11.50
N GLY A 153 3.22 -8.34 -12.07
CA GLY A 153 1.90 -8.19 -12.68
C GLY A 153 0.74 -8.23 -11.68
N ILE A 154 1.02 -8.02 -10.38
CA ILE A 154 0.01 -8.07 -9.33
C ILE A 154 -0.83 -6.79 -9.22
N ASP A 155 -0.37 -5.67 -9.79
CA ASP A 155 -1.09 -4.39 -9.73
C ASP A 155 -2.32 -4.39 -10.64
N HIS A 156 -3.46 -3.89 -10.16
CA HIS A 156 -4.72 -3.93 -10.90
C HIS A 156 -5.07 -2.59 -11.55
N ARG A 157 -4.54 -1.47 -11.02
CA ARG A 157 -4.93 -0.12 -11.44
C ARG A 157 -4.21 0.39 -12.70
N VAL A 158 -4.42 -0.27 -13.85
CA VAL A 158 -3.84 0.12 -15.16
C VAL A 158 -4.09 1.60 -15.49
N ALA A 159 -5.30 2.10 -15.22
CA ALA A 159 -5.68 3.49 -15.51
C ALA A 159 -4.95 4.52 -14.64
N GLN A 160 -4.33 4.09 -13.54
CA GLN A 160 -3.60 4.95 -12.61
C GLN A 160 -2.09 4.72 -12.65
N LYS A 161 -1.56 4.00 -13.64
CA LYS A 161 -0.12 3.69 -13.74
C LYS A 161 0.81 4.91 -13.69
N ASP A 162 0.33 6.05 -14.20
CA ASP A 162 1.06 7.31 -14.23
C ASP A 162 0.74 8.22 -13.02
N LEU A 163 -0.18 7.80 -12.15
CA LEU A 163 -0.54 8.44 -10.89
C LEU A 163 0.11 7.74 -9.70
N ASN A 164 0.14 6.41 -9.72
CA ASN A 164 0.50 5.61 -8.57
C ASN A 164 2.03 5.46 -8.43
N THR A 165 2.46 5.33 -7.19
CA THR A 165 3.78 4.86 -6.82
C THR A 165 3.72 3.36 -6.55
N TYR A 166 4.64 2.62 -7.15
CA TYR A 166 4.83 1.18 -6.93
C TYR A 166 6.13 0.99 -6.16
N ALA A 167 6.01 0.68 -4.87
CA ALA A 167 7.14 0.55 -3.97
C ALA A 167 7.30 -0.89 -3.49
N GLU A 168 8.54 -1.32 -3.30
CA GLU A 168 8.89 -2.58 -2.64
C GLU A 168 9.82 -2.28 -1.48
N LEU A 169 9.35 -2.60 -0.26
CA LEU A 169 10.11 -2.47 0.99
C LEU A 169 10.60 -3.84 1.43
N GLN A 170 11.91 -4.02 1.56
CA GLN A 170 12.51 -5.30 1.95
C GLN A 170 12.96 -5.28 3.41
N LYS A 171 12.59 -6.33 4.16
CA LYS A 171 13.06 -6.56 5.53
C LYS A 171 14.47 -7.09 5.59
#